data_AF-K7QY75-F1
#
_entry.id   AF-K7QY75-F1
#
_cell.length_a   1.000
_cell.length_b   1.000
_cell.length_c   1.000
_cell.angle_alpha   90.00
_cell.angle_beta   90.00
_cell.angle_gamma   90.00
#
_symmetry.space_group_name_H-M   'P 1'
#
loop_
_entity.id
_entity.type
_entity.pdbx_description
1 polymer ?
#
loop_
_entity_poly.entity_id
_entity_poly.type
_entity_poly.pdbx_seq_one_letter_code
_entity_poly.pdbx_strand_id
1 'polypeptide(L)'
;MRWILLLLPLPLALAQGDWRLSKRQSETLGELGSWSYTLSPRTEEARVLWQALVLQYREHLKGGYRVDLGRWRLYFRGGALLLDRGCPEVHPACLTPGALPAPKERQDRFLLEMAGLLDRALGELEKIGGRLTLSGLFRADLKPKAPPPHRAYPSGWKP
;
A
#
# COMPACT_ATOMS: atom_id res chain seq x y z
N MET A 1 42.29 -28.19 -12.52
CA MET A 1 40.89 -28.58 -12.25
C MET A 1 40.16 -27.38 -11.68
N ARG A 2 39.22 -26.81 -12.44
CA ARG A 2 38.44 -25.61 -12.08
C ARG A 2 37.22 -26.05 -11.27
N TRP A 3 37.18 -25.74 -9.99
CA TRP A 3 35.99 -25.91 -9.16
C TRP A 3 35.00 -24.78 -9.45
N ILE A 4 33.89 -25.12 -10.09
CA ILE A 4 32.71 -24.26 -10.19
C ILE A 4 31.90 -24.50 -8.92
N LEU A 5 32.10 -23.65 -7.92
CA LEU A 5 31.18 -23.55 -6.78
C LEU A 5 29.96 -22.74 -7.24
N LEU A 6 28.87 -23.48 -7.47
CA LEU A 6 27.53 -22.95 -7.69
C LEU A 6 27.09 -22.11 -6.48
N LEU A 7 27.13 -20.79 -6.63
CA LEU A 7 26.43 -19.86 -5.74
C LEU A 7 24.94 -19.91 -6.09
N LEU A 8 24.18 -20.71 -5.33
CA LEU A 8 22.72 -20.59 -5.24
C LEU A 8 22.39 -19.25 -4.56
N PRO A 9 21.70 -18.30 -5.21
CA PRO A 9 21.18 -17.14 -4.50
C PRO A 9 19.95 -17.60 -3.69
N LEU A 10 20.14 -17.82 -2.38
CA LEU A 10 19.01 -17.90 -1.44
C LEU A 10 18.35 -16.51 -1.35
N PRO A 11 17.06 -16.33 -1.71
CA PRO A 11 16.38 -15.07 -1.47
C PRO A 11 15.78 -15.09 -0.06
N LEU A 12 16.62 -15.14 0.98
CA LEU A 12 16.17 -15.12 2.39
C LEU A 12 16.24 -13.72 3.04
N ALA A 13 16.55 -12.67 2.29
CA ALA A 13 16.71 -11.32 2.85
C ALA A 13 15.45 -10.42 2.84
N LEU A 14 14.29 -10.88 2.33
CA LEU A 14 13.07 -10.05 2.24
C LEU A 14 12.02 -10.32 3.34
N ALA A 15 12.34 -11.12 4.36
CA ALA A 15 11.40 -11.53 5.40
C ALA A 15 11.47 -10.73 6.71
N GLN A 16 12.04 -9.50 6.73
CA GLN A 16 12.19 -8.69 7.96
C GLN A 16 11.51 -7.31 7.94
N GLY A 17 10.56 -7.08 7.03
CA GLY A 17 9.82 -5.82 6.95
C GLY A 17 8.68 -5.66 7.97
N ASP A 18 8.32 -4.42 8.29
CA ASP A 18 7.16 -4.06 9.13
C ASP A 18 5.83 -4.36 8.45
N TRP A 19 5.85 -4.47 7.13
CA TRP A 19 4.67 -4.64 6.31
C TRP A 19 4.64 -6.02 5.68
N ARG A 20 3.42 -6.50 5.48
CA ARG A 20 3.14 -7.72 4.72
C ARG A 20 2.25 -7.37 3.54
N LEU A 21 2.71 -7.70 2.35
CA LEU A 21 1.90 -7.70 1.12
C LEU A 21 1.45 -9.14 0.84
N SER A 22 0.17 -9.42 1.04
CA SER A 22 -0.45 -10.70 0.71
C SER A 22 -1.09 -10.63 -0.66
N LYS A 23 -0.71 -11.54 -1.56
CA LYS A 23 -1.29 -11.70 -2.90
C LYS A 23 -2.13 -12.97 -2.94
N ARG A 24 -3.37 -12.87 -3.38
CA ARG A 24 -4.28 -14.01 -3.57
C ARG A 24 -5.01 -13.85 -4.90
N GLN A 25 -5.24 -14.96 -5.58
CA GLN A 25 -6.12 -15.03 -6.73
C GLN A 25 -7.37 -15.79 -6.30
N SER A 26 -8.56 -15.22 -6.53
CA SER A 26 -9.78 -16.00 -6.36
C SER A 26 -9.86 -17.04 -7.47
N GLU A 27 -10.34 -18.24 -7.18
CA GLU A 27 -10.75 -19.20 -8.19
C GLU A 27 -12.28 -19.24 -8.21
N THR A 28 -12.87 -19.17 -9.39
CA THR A 28 -14.31 -19.33 -9.57
C THR A 28 -14.54 -20.41 -10.61
N LEU A 29 -15.07 -21.56 -10.18
CA LEU A 29 -15.54 -22.66 -11.03
C LEU A 29 -14.58 -23.03 -12.18
N GLY A 30 -13.29 -23.17 -11.88
CA GLY A 30 -12.26 -23.59 -12.86
C GLY A 30 -11.68 -22.46 -13.70
N GLU A 31 -12.15 -21.22 -13.54
CA GLU A 31 -11.55 -20.02 -14.13
C GLU A 31 -10.67 -19.27 -13.11
N LEU A 32 -9.52 -18.80 -13.60
CA LEU A 32 -8.66 -17.88 -12.87
C LEU A 32 -9.41 -16.58 -12.62
N GLY A 33 -9.82 -16.35 -11.37
CA GLY A 33 -10.56 -15.16 -10.96
C GLY A 33 -9.67 -13.95 -10.69
N SER A 34 -10.25 -12.93 -10.06
CA SER A 34 -9.61 -11.65 -9.82
C SER A 34 -8.43 -11.72 -8.85
N TRP A 35 -7.37 -10.97 -9.16
CA TRP A 35 -6.26 -10.76 -8.23
C TRP A 35 -6.66 -9.84 -7.08
N SER A 36 -6.17 -10.17 -5.89
CA SER A 36 -6.37 -9.39 -4.68
C SER A 36 -5.06 -9.24 -3.91
N TYR A 37 -4.71 -8.01 -3.59
CA TYR A 37 -3.56 -7.63 -2.78
C TYR A 37 -4.06 -7.02 -1.48
N THR A 38 -3.48 -7.44 -0.37
CA THR A 38 -3.73 -6.84 0.95
C THR A 38 -2.40 -6.43 1.54
N LEU A 39 -2.26 -5.13 1.82
CA LEU A 39 -1.14 -4.54 2.54
C LEU A 39 -1.58 -4.30 3.99
N SER A 40 -0.85 -4.90 4.93
CA SER A 40 -1.14 -4.83 6.36
C SER A 40 0.14 -4.80 7.18
N PRO A 41 0.19 -4.09 8.32
CA PRO A 41 1.30 -4.21 9.25
C PRO A 41 1.45 -5.65 9.75
N ARG A 42 2.69 -6.12 9.85
CA ARG A 42 3.04 -7.50 10.17
C ARG A 42 3.23 -7.72 11.66
N THR A 43 4.07 -6.91 12.29
CA THR A 43 4.43 -7.01 13.71
C THR A 43 3.46 -6.23 14.60
N GLU A 44 3.53 -6.45 15.90
CA GLU A 44 2.68 -5.73 16.85
C GLU A 44 3.05 -4.24 16.92
N GLU A 45 4.35 -3.94 16.91
CA GLU A 45 4.85 -2.57 16.91
C GLU A 45 4.40 -1.83 15.64
N ALA A 46 4.47 -2.49 14.48
CA ALA A 46 3.98 -1.95 13.21
C ALA A 46 2.46 -1.71 13.23
N ARG A 47 1.69 -2.58 13.90
CA ARG A 47 0.24 -2.39 14.06
C ARG A 47 -0.07 -1.18 14.92
N VAL A 48 0.63 -1.01 16.04
CA VAL A 48 0.46 0.16 16.92
C VAL A 48 0.76 1.46 16.17
N LEU A 49 1.89 1.52 15.45
CA LEU A 49 2.24 2.67 14.62
C LEU A 49 1.18 2.93 13.54
N TRP A 50 0.74 1.88 12.84
CA TRP A 50 -0.28 2.02 11.81
C TRP A 50 -1.62 2.50 12.36
N GLN A 51 -2.05 1.98 13.51
CA GLN A 51 -3.31 2.38 14.13
C GLN A 51 -3.30 3.87 14.52
N ALA A 52 -2.20 4.36 15.09
CA ALA A 52 -2.06 5.78 15.40
C ALA A 52 -2.07 6.66 14.14
N LEU A 53 -1.42 6.21 13.06
CA LEU A 53 -1.35 6.94 11.80
C LEU A 53 -2.67 6.94 11.03
N VAL A 54 -3.30 5.77 10.91
CA VAL A 54 -4.49 5.59 10.07
C VAL A 54 -5.67 6.39 10.61
N LEU A 55 -5.75 6.59 11.92
CA LEU A 55 -6.73 7.50 12.53
C LEU A 55 -6.53 8.93 12.03
N GLN A 56 -5.29 9.44 12.06
CA GLN A 56 -4.98 10.78 11.55
C GLN A 56 -5.30 10.91 10.07
N TYR A 57 -4.94 9.92 9.25
CA TYR A 57 -5.27 9.91 7.81
C TYR A 57 -6.77 9.92 7.55
N ARG A 58 -7.55 9.15 8.32
CA ARG A 58 -9.02 9.16 8.22
C ARG A 58 -9.58 10.54 8.54
N GLU A 59 -9.12 11.18 9.61
CA GLU A 59 -9.57 12.52 9.97
C GLU A 59 -9.18 13.57 8.90
N HIS A 60 -7.99 13.46 8.31
CA HIS A 60 -7.61 14.31 7.17
C HIS A 60 -8.58 14.13 6.00
N LEU A 61 -8.89 12.89 5.61
CA LEU A 61 -9.81 12.62 4.52
C LEU A 61 -11.23 13.11 4.80
N LYS A 62 -11.74 12.93 6.03
CA LYS A 62 -13.05 13.47 6.46
C LYS A 62 -13.09 14.99 6.41
N GLY A 63 -11.99 15.64 6.79
CA GLY A 63 -11.83 17.09 6.69
C GLY A 63 -11.70 17.61 5.25
N GLY A 64 -11.78 16.74 4.24
CA GLY A 64 -11.62 17.11 2.83
C GLY A 64 -10.18 17.28 2.37
N TYR A 65 -9.21 16.99 3.25
CA TYR A 65 -7.79 17.00 2.89
C TYR A 65 -7.40 15.74 2.11
N ARG A 66 -6.23 15.80 1.49
CA ARG A 66 -5.61 14.67 0.81
C ARG A 66 -4.64 13.95 1.75
N VAL A 67 -4.44 12.66 1.50
CA VAL A 67 -3.40 11.84 2.15
C VAL A 67 -2.46 11.35 1.06
N ASP A 68 -1.20 11.77 1.15
CA ASP A 68 -0.13 11.39 0.24
C ASP A 68 0.60 10.15 0.79
N LEU A 69 0.71 9.11 -0.03
CA LEU A 69 1.22 7.78 0.29
C LEU A 69 2.48 7.45 -0.54
N GLY A 70 3.28 8.47 -0.88
CA GLY A 70 4.41 8.38 -1.81
C GLY A 70 3.99 8.70 -3.24
N ARG A 71 4.09 7.71 -4.15
CA ARG A 71 3.67 7.87 -5.57
C ARG A 71 2.17 7.94 -5.78
N TRP A 72 1.41 7.66 -4.72
CA TRP A 72 -0.03 7.58 -4.75
C TRP A 72 -0.62 8.53 -3.73
N ARG A 73 -1.82 9.01 -3.99
CA ARG A 73 -2.57 9.85 -3.05
C ARG A 73 -4.03 9.49 -2.99
N LEU A 74 -4.63 9.78 -1.85
CA LEU A 74 -6.06 9.61 -1.60
C LEU A 74 -6.71 10.95 -1.32
N TYR A 75 -7.90 11.17 -1.88
CA TYR A 75 -8.72 12.33 -1.58
C TYR A 75 -10.19 12.07 -1.92
N PHE A 76 -11.10 12.83 -1.30
CA PHE A 76 -12.50 12.86 -1.73
C PHE A 76 -12.71 13.90 -2.83
N ARG A 77 -13.50 13.55 -3.85
CA ARG A 77 -14.02 14.49 -4.85
C ARG A 77 -15.44 14.07 -5.22
N GLY A 78 -16.40 14.99 -5.10
CA GLY A 78 -17.81 14.73 -5.40
C GLY A 78 -18.40 13.55 -4.61
N GLY A 79 -18.01 13.39 -3.33
CA GLY A 79 -18.45 12.30 -2.47
C GLY A 79 -17.80 10.93 -2.74
N ALA A 80 -16.93 10.81 -3.74
CA ALA A 80 -16.18 9.59 -4.02
C ALA A 80 -14.74 9.70 -3.50
N LEU A 81 -14.25 8.63 -2.85
CA LEU A 81 -12.83 8.49 -2.54
C LEU A 81 -12.08 8.08 -3.80
N LEU A 82 -11.02 8.79 -4.13
CA LEU A 82 -10.21 8.58 -5.33
C LEU A 82 -8.77 8.28 -4.93
N LEU A 83 -8.17 7.33 -5.64
CA LEU A 83 -6.75 6.99 -5.59
C LEU A 83 -6.09 7.50 -6.87
N ASP A 84 -5.18 8.45 -6.75
CA ASP A 84 -4.57 9.13 -7.90
C ASP A 84 -3.03 9.11 -7.79
N ARG A 85 -2.34 9.53 -8.85
CA ARG A 85 -0.89 9.76 -8.79
C ARG A 85 -0.59 10.93 -7.85
N GLY A 86 0.37 10.70 -6.96
CA GLY A 86 0.99 11.70 -6.12
C GLY A 86 2.31 12.12 -6.75
N CYS A 87 3.41 11.70 -6.14
CA CYS A 87 4.74 12.00 -6.65
C CYS A 87 5.19 11.09 -7.82
N PRO A 88 6.18 11.53 -8.62
CA PRO A 88 6.78 10.71 -9.67
C PRO A 88 7.42 9.42 -9.14
N GLU A 89 8.05 9.50 -7.96
CA GLU A 89 8.73 8.41 -7.27
C GLU A 89 8.41 8.38 -5.76
N VAL A 90 8.76 7.28 -5.08
CA VAL A 90 8.55 7.13 -3.64
C VAL A 90 9.63 7.92 -2.91
N HIS A 91 9.24 8.94 -2.13
CA HIS A 91 10.16 9.80 -1.40
C HIS A 91 9.53 10.25 -0.05
N PRO A 92 10.32 10.47 1.03
CA PRO A 92 9.79 10.91 2.33
C PRO A 92 8.94 12.17 2.27
N ALA A 93 9.34 13.15 1.47
CA ALA A 93 8.60 14.41 1.30
C ALA A 93 7.22 14.23 0.61
N CYS A 94 6.97 13.06 0.03
CA CYS A 94 5.72 12.71 -0.65
C CYS A 94 4.77 11.90 0.23
N LEU A 95 5.05 11.83 1.53
CA LEU A 95 4.21 11.17 2.51
C LEU A 95 3.57 12.24 3.39
N THR A 96 2.26 12.13 3.59
CA THR A 96 1.59 12.93 4.62
C THR A 96 2.18 12.52 5.98
N PRO A 97 2.82 13.43 6.73
CA PRO A 97 3.36 13.09 8.02
C PRO A 97 2.23 12.81 9.02
N GLY A 98 2.53 12.02 10.05
CA GLY A 98 1.65 11.83 11.19
C GLY A 98 2.42 12.06 12.49
N ALA A 99 1.72 12.47 13.54
CA ALA A 99 2.27 12.50 14.88
C ALA A 99 2.28 11.06 15.43
N LEU A 100 3.41 10.36 15.31
CA LEU A 100 3.57 8.99 15.80
C LEU A 100 4.47 8.91 17.03
N PRO A 101 4.20 7.98 17.96
CA PRO A 101 5.02 7.78 19.16
C PRO A 101 6.28 6.95 18.86
N ALA A 102 7.11 7.41 17.93
CA ALA A 102 8.38 6.77 17.56
C ALA A 102 9.42 7.79 17.07
N PRO A 103 10.73 7.48 17.14
CA PRO A 103 11.76 8.32 16.52
C PRO A 103 11.53 8.52 15.02
N LYS A 104 11.94 9.67 14.48
CA LYS A 104 11.67 10.05 13.09
C LYS A 104 12.19 9.01 12.09
N GLU A 105 13.39 8.48 12.29
CA GLU A 105 14.01 7.48 11.42
C GLU A 105 13.20 6.18 11.37
N ARG A 106 12.58 5.81 12.49
CA ARG A 106 11.70 4.65 12.60
C ARG A 106 10.41 4.86 11.82
N GLN A 107 9.84 6.07 11.89
CA GLN A 107 8.63 6.46 11.15
C GLN A 107 8.91 6.52 9.65
N ASP A 108 10.00 7.17 9.23
CA ASP A 108 10.35 7.33 7.82
C ASP A 108 10.56 5.96 7.15
N ARG A 109 11.32 5.06 7.79
CA ARG A 109 11.48 3.68 7.30
C ARG A 109 10.15 2.94 7.19
N PHE A 110 9.29 3.05 8.19
CA PHE A 110 7.98 2.40 8.22
C PHE A 110 7.09 2.88 7.06
N LEU A 111 7.05 4.19 6.81
CA LEU A 111 6.23 4.79 5.76
C LEU A 111 6.81 4.53 4.36
N LEU A 112 8.13 4.57 4.21
CA LEU A 112 8.78 4.27 2.94
C LEU A 112 8.59 2.81 2.53
N GLU A 113 8.69 1.87 3.47
CA GLU A 113 8.43 0.46 3.20
C GLU A 113 6.98 0.26 2.73
N MET A 114 6.01 0.85 3.44
CA MET A 114 4.60 0.85 3.03
C MET A 114 4.44 1.39 1.60
N ALA A 115 5.00 2.57 1.33
CA ALA A 115 4.85 3.24 0.05
C ALA A 115 5.48 2.44 -1.10
N GLY A 116 6.63 1.82 -0.88
CA GLY A 116 7.28 0.95 -1.86
C GLY A 116 6.47 -0.31 -2.16
N LEU A 117 5.90 -0.97 -1.14
CA LEU A 117 5.04 -2.14 -1.33
C LEU A 117 3.71 -1.76 -2.00
N LEU A 118 3.14 -0.61 -1.64
CA LEU A 118 1.93 -0.07 -2.24
C LEU A 118 2.14 0.21 -3.72
N ASP A 119 3.23 0.89 -4.07
CA ASP A 119 3.55 1.20 -5.47
C ASP A 119 3.80 -0.06 -6.30
N ARG A 120 4.50 -1.05 -5.74
CA ARG A 120 4.69 -2.35 -6.39
C ARG A 120 3.36 -3.03 -6.68
N ALA A 121 2.47 -3.10 -5.68
CA ALA A 121 1.17 -3.75 -5.83
C ALA A 121 0.28 -3.04 -6.86
N LEU A 122 0.24 -1.70 -6.83
CA LEU A 122 -0.52 -0.92 -7.79
C LEU A 122 0.05 -1.01 -9.20
N GLY A 123 1.38 -0.96 -9.36
CA GLY A 123 2.04 -1.12 -10.66
C GLY A 123 1.83 -2.51 -11.28
N GLU A 124 1.65 -3.56 -10.47
CA GLU A 124 1.18 -4.86 -10.96
C GLU A 124 -0.30 -4.76 -11.37
N LEU A 125 -1.18 -4.30 -10.48
CA LEU A 125 -2.63 -4.23 -10.73
C LEU A 125 -3.02 -3.30 -11.89
N GLU A 126 -2.24 -2.28 -12.22
CA GLU A 126 -2.45 -1.47 -13.44
C GLU A 126 -2.32 -2.31 -14.72
N LYS A 127 -1.52 -3.39 -14.70
CA LYS A 127 -1.30 -4.26 -15.86
C LYS A 127 -2.36 -5.36 -15.96
N ILE A 128 -2.71 -5.98 -14.82
CA ILE A 128 -3.52 -7.21 -14.77
C ILE A 128 -4.93 -6.99 -14.21
N GLY A 129 -5.21 -5.81 -13.64
CA GLY A 129 -6.45 -5.54 -12.92
C GLY A 129 -6.56 -6.31 -11.59
N GLY A 130 -7.59 -5.99 -10.82
CA GLY A 130 -7.90 -6.64 -9.54
C GLY A 130 -8.15 -5.65 -8.42
N ARG A 131 -7.95 -6.08 -7.19
CA ARG A 131 -8.23 -5.30 -5.98
C ARG A 131 -6.99 -5.11 -5.14
N LEU A 132 -6.83 -3.91 -4.59
CA LEU A 132 -5.89 -3.62 -3.51
C LEU A 132 -6.64 -3.21 -2.26
N THR A 133 -6.17 -3.66 -1.10
CA THR A 133 -6.61 -3.16 0.20
C THR A 133 -5.40 -2.72 1.02
N LEU A 134 -5.37 -1.46 1.43
CA LEU A 134 -4.51 -1.00 2.52
C LEU A 134 -5.35 -1.01 3.80
N SER A 135 -5.04 -1.97 4.68
CA SER A 135 -5.87 -2.33 5.83
C SER A 135 -6.19 -1.11 6.69
N GLY A 136 -7.47 -0.86 6.97
CA GLY A 136 -7.88 0.27 7.80
C GLY A 136 -7.93 1.62 7.07
N LEU A 137 -7.41 1.76 5.85
CA LEU A 137 -7.47 3.03 5.11
C LEU A 137 -8.38 2.94 3.89
N PHE A 138 -8.05 2.13 2.89
CA PHE A 138 -8.87 2.07 1.68
C PHE A 138 -8.79 0.71 0.98
N ARG A 139 -9.75 0.48 0.11
CA ARG A 139 -9.73 -0.54 -0.93
C ARG A 139 -9.94 0.11 -2.29
N ALA A 140 -9.23 -0.34 -3.31
CA ALA A 140 -9.39 0.16 -4.68
C ALA A 140 -9.53 -1.03 -5.63
N ASP A 141 -10.47 -0.91 -6.57
CA ASP A 141 -10.65 -1.85 -7.67
C ASP A 141 -10.03 -1.23 -8.92
N LEU A 142 -9.02 -1.89 -9.48
CA LEU A 142 -8.29 -1.44 -10.66
C LEU A 142 -8.73 -2.27 -11.87
N LYS A 143 -9.05 -1.57 -12.95
CA LYS A 143 -9.24 -2.18 -14.27
C LYS A 143 -7.89 -2.19 -15.01
N PRO A 144 -7.56 -3.25 -15.75
CA PRO A 144 -6.33 -3.30 -16.54
C PRO A 144 -6.22 -2.10 -17.48
N LYS A 145 -5.06 -1.44 -17.51
CA LYS A 145 -4.73 -0.29 -18.37
C LYS A 145 -5.62 0.95 -18.20
N ALA A 146 -6.49 1.00 -17.19
CA ALA A 146 -7.21 2.22 -16.88
C ALA A 146 -6.24 3.23 -16.24
N PRO A 147 -6.21 4.50 -16.68
CA PRO A 147 -5.40 5.51 -16.02
C PRO A 147 -6.04 5.92 -14.68
N PRO A 148 -5.24 6.40 -13.69
CA PRO A 148 -5.76 7.07 -12.51
C PRO A 148 -6.45 8.41 -12.88
N PRO A 149 -7.35 8.94 -12.03
CA PRO A 149 -7.70 8.44 -10.70
C PRO A 149 -8.57 7.17 -10.73
N HIS A 150 -8.25 6.21 -9.87
CA HIS A 150 -9.04 5.02 -9.63
C HIS A 150 -10.05 5.27 -8.51
N ARG A 151 -11.21 4.62 -8.60
CA ARG A 151 -12.18 4.66 -7.51
C ARG A 151 -11.67 3.83 -6.33
N ALA A 152 -11.68 4.43 -5.15
CA ALA A 152 -11.38 3.79 -3.89
C ALA A 152 -12.60 3.86 -2.96
N TYR A 153 -12.55 3.07 -1.91
CA TYR A 153 -13.58 2.99 -0.88
C TYR A 153 -12.92 2.91 0.50
N PRO A 154 -13.51 3.51 1.54
CA PRO A 154 -13.07 3.32 2.91
C PRO A 154 -12.94 1.84 3.29
N SER A 155 -11.86 1.49 4.00
CA SER A 155 -11.62 0.13 4.50
C SER A 155 -11.65 0.13 6.02
N GLY A 156 -12.74 -0.36 6.62
CA GLY A 156 -12.87 -0.45 8.08
C GLY A 156 -13.11 0.90 8.79
N TRP A 157 -13.71 1.87 8.10
CA TRP A 157 -14.19 3.14 8.67
C TRP A 157 -15.29 3.74 7.80
N LYS A 158 -16.00 4.74 8.34
CA LYS A 158 -17.04 5.51 7.64
C LYS A 158 -16.56 6.95 7.42
N PRO A 159 -16.70 7.48 6.19
CA PRO A 159 -16.35 8.85 5.88
C PRO A 159 -17.37 9.85 6.44
#